data_AF-A0A848TPI8-F1
#
_entry.id   AF-A0A848TPI8-F1
#
_cell.length_a   1.000
_cell.length_b   1.000
_cell.length_c   1.000
_cell.angle_alpha   90.00
_cell.angle_beta   90.00
_cell.angle_gamma   90.00
#
_symmetry.space_group_name_H-M   'P 1'
#
loop_
_entity.id
_entity.type
_entity.pdbx_description
1 polymer ?
#
loop_
_entity_poly.entity_id
_entity_poly.type
_entity_poly.pdbx_seq_one_letter_code
_entity_poly.pdbx_strand_id
1 'polypeptide(L)' 'PLDDAVSEAGSRPLALVLGAEGPGLRDKTKSTCDRLAKIGFAGAFGSLNVSNAAAVSLYAIGQSR' A
#
# COMPACT_ATOMS: atom_id res chain seq x y z
N PRO A 1 0.04 4.62 -8.07
CA PRO A 1 1.02 4.55 -6.95
C PRO A 1 0.32 4.68 -5.59
N LEU A 2 1.05 4.59 -4.47
CA LEU A 2 0.44 4.76 -3.14
C LEU A 2 -0.25 6.12 -3.00
N ASP A 3 0.45 7.20 -3.36
CA ASP A 3 -0.04 8.56 -3.18
C ASP A 3 -1.32 8.84 -3.99
N ASP A 4 -1.42 8.30 -5.21
CA ASP A 4 -2.63 8.40 -6.03
C ASP A 4 -3.83 7.68 -5.38
N ALA A 5 -3.59 6.48 -4.85
CA ALA A 5 -4.65 5.67 -4.22
C ALA A 5 -5.17 6.33 -2.94
N VAL A 6 -4.29 6.97 -2.17
CA VAL A 6 -4.65 7.74 -0.98
C VAL A 6 -5.45 8.99 -1.38
N SER A 7 -4.98 9.73 -2.39
CA SER A 7 -5.64 10.94 -2.89
C SER A 7 -7.06 10.66 -3.40
N GLU A 8 -7.24 9.54 -4.11
CA GLU A 8 -8.55 9.10 -4.61
C GLU A 8 -9.51 8.66 -3.49
N ALA A 9 -8.98 8.09 -2.41
CA ALA A 9 -9.81 7.73 -1.26
C ALA A 9 -10.43 8.97 -0.60
N GLY A 10 -9.67 10.07 -0.52
CA GLY A 10 -10.11 11.33 0.08
C GLY A 10 -10.49 11.14 1.55
N SER A 11 -11.65 11.67 1.96
CA SER A 11 -12.15 11.57 3.34
C SER A 11 -12.81 10.24 3.69
N ARG A 12 -12.94 9.31 2.74
CA ARG A 12 -13.60 8.02 2.97
C ARG A 12 -12.80 7.15 3.96
N PRO A 13 -13.47 6.29 4.75
CA PRO A 13 -12.78 5.26 5.53
C PRO A 13 -11.90 4.40 4.62
N LEU A 14 -10.69 4.07 5.08
CA LEU A 14 -9.68 3.40 4.28
C LEU A 14 -9.19 2.16 5.02
N ALA A 15 -9.32 0.99 4.39
CA ALA A 15 -8.78 -0.27 4.91
C ALA A 15 -7.47 -0.58 4.19
N LEU A 16 -6.37 -0.70 4.94
CA LEU A 16 -5.08 -1.12 4.41
C LEU A 16 -4.97 -2.65 4.44
N VAL A 17 -4.70 -3.24 3.28
CA VAL A 17 -4.44 -4.68 3.15
C VAL A 17 -2.99 -4.87 2.73
N LEU A 18 -2.22 -5.53 3.58
CA LEU A 18 -0.78 -5.75 3.38
C LEU A 18 -0.50 -7.24 3.23
N GLY A 19 0.36 -7.58 2.27
CA GLY A 19 0.81 -8.94 2.03
C GLY A 19 2.09 -9.28 2.80
N ALA A 20 2.61 -10.49 2.56
CA ALA A 20 3.92 -10.86 3.06
C ALA A 20 5.04 -10.11 2.32
N GLU A 21 6.22 -10.00 2.93
CA GLU A 21 7.43 -9.57 2.22
C GLU A 21 7.73 -10.53 1.05
N GLY A 22 8.34 -10.05 -0.04
CA GLY A 22 8.56 -10.81 -1.26
C GLY A 22 7.31 -10.87 -2.16
N PRO A 23 6.63 -12.03 -2.29
CA PRO A 23 5.48 -12.21 -3.19
C PRO A 23 4.28 -11.28 -2.93
N GLY A 24 4.22 -10.63 -1.76
CA GLY A 24 3.16 -9.66 -1.45
C GLY A 24 1.82 -10.33 -1.20
N LEU A 25 0.76 -9.74 -1.75
CA LEU A 25 -0.61 -10.24 -1.62
C LEU A 25 -0.83 -11.49 -2.48
N ARG A 26 -1.63 -12.42 -1.97
CA ARG A 26 -2.14 -13.56 -2.75
C ARG A 26 -3.14 -13.06 -3.79
N ASP A 27 -3.26 -13.75 -4.93
CA ASP A 27 -4.07 -13.28 -6.05
C ASP A 27 -5.55 -13.08 -5.68
N LYS A 28 -6.14 -14.00 -4.91
CA LYS A 28 -7.51 -13.85 -4.41
C LYS A 28 -7.67 -12.60 -3.53
N THR A 29 -6.68 -12.28 -2.70
CA THR A 29 -6.71 -11.07 -1.87
C THR A 29 -6.56 -9.81 -2.72
N LYS A 30 -5.71 -9.84 -3.75
CA LYS A 30 -5.59 -8.73 -4.71
C LYS A 30 -6.90 -8.45 -5.43
N SER A 31 -7.59 -9.50 -5.90
CA SER A 31 -8.86 -9.36 -6.63
C SER A 31 -10.03 -8.86 -5.78
N THR A 32 -9.95 -8.98 -4.45
CA THR A 32 -10.98 -8.47 -3.54
C THR A 32 -10.72 -7.03 -3.08
N CYS A 33 -9.55 -6.46 -3.37
CA CYS A 33 -9.25 -5.08 -3.02
C CYS A 33 -9.86 -4.14 -4.07
N ASP A 34 -10.49 -3.05 -3.61
CA ASP A 34 -11.04 -2.03 -4.51
C ASP A 34 -9.93 -1.34 -5.32
N ARG A 35 -8.76 -1.15 -4.69
CA ARG A 35 -7.57 -0.60 -5.33
C ARG A 35 -6.31 -1.30 -4.91
N LEU A 36 -5.42 -1.50 -5.87
CA LEU A 36 -4.06 -1.96 -5.65
C LEU A 36 -3.11 -0.78 -5.76
N ALA A 37 -2.19 -0.69 -4.80
CA ALA A 37 -1.18 0.34 -4.73
C ALA A 37 0.20 -0.27 -4.49
N LYS A 38 1.24 0.47 -4.83
CA LYS A 38 2.63 0.07 -4.64
C LYS A 38 3.41 1.26 -4.07
N ILE A 39 4.26 0.97 -3.09
CA ILE A 39 5.26 1.91 -2.59
C ILE A 39 6.39 1.96 -3.62
N GLY A 40 6.66 3.14 -4.16
CA GLY A 40 7.81 3.35 -5.03
C GLY A 40 9.11 3.13 -4.24
N PHE A 41 10.09 2.47 -4.85
CA PHE A 41 11.42 2.30 -4.27
C PHE A 41 12.47 2.58 -5.34
N ALA A 42 13.61 3.15 -4.91
CA ALA A 42 14.74 3.37 -5.79
C ALA A 42 15.65 2.12 -5.81
N GLY A 43 16.08 1.71 -7.00
CA GLY A 43 17.03 0.60 -7.18
C GLY A 43 16.39 -0.80 -7.25
N ALA A 44 17.21 -1.83 -7.07
CA ALA A 44 16.87 -3.23 -7.36
C ALA A 44 16.25 -4.01 -6.18
N PHE A 45 15.89 -3.35 -5.08
CA PHE A 45 15.30 -4.05 -3.94
C PHE A 45 13.90 -4.57 -4.28
N GLY A 46 13.72 -5.90 -4.27
CA GLY A 46 12.51 -6.57 -4.75
C GLY A 46 11.29 -6.45 -3.82
N SER A 47 11.50 -6.19 -2.53
CA SER A 47 10.42 -6.02 -1.55
C SER A 47 10.87 -5.21 -0.33
N LEU A 48 9.88 -4.71 0.42
CA LEU A 48 10.09 -4.06 1.71
C LEU A 48 9.51 -4.95 2.81
N ASN A 49 10.10 -4.89 4.00
CA ASN A 49 9.51 -5.48 5.18
C ASN A 49 8.08 -4.96 5.40
N VAL A 50 7.17 -5.86 5.81
CA VAL A 50 5.75 -5.54 5.94
C VAL A 50 5.49 -4.45 6.97
N SER A 51 6.24 -4.39 8.07
CA SER A 51 6.07 -3.34 9.08
C SER A 51 6.48 -1.97 8.54
N ASN A 52 7.56 -1.91 7.78
CA ASN A 52 8.00 -0.68 7.12
C ASN A 52 6.99 -0.25 6.04
N ALA A 53 6.45 -1.20 5.27
CA ALA A 53 5.40 -0.91 4.29
C ALA A 53 4.14 -0.35 4.96
N ALA A 54 3.75 -0.90 6.12
CA ALA A 54 2.65 -0.37 6.92
C ALA A 54 2.92 1.05 7.40
N ALA A 55 4.10 1.30 7.98
CA ALA A 55 4.48 2.60 8.51
C ALA A 55 4.47 3.69 7.41
N VAL A 56 5.06 3.42 6.25
CA VAL A 56 5.07 4.34 5.10
C VAL A 56 3.65 4.59 4.60
N SER A 57 2.82 3.55 4.49
CA SER A 57 1.43 3.68 4.04
C SER A 57 0.59 4.54 4.98
N LEU A 58 0.70 4.30 6.29
CA LEU A 58 -0.01 5.07 7.31
C LEU A 58 0.46 6.52 7.35
N TYR A 59 1.76 6.77 7.19
CA TYR A 59 2.30 8.13 7.13
C TYR A 59 1.78 8.91 5.92
N ALA A 60 1.76 8.29 4.73
CA ALA A 60 1.21 8.93 3.53
C ALA A 60 -0.28 9.27 3.67
N ILE A 61 -1.07 8.35 4.25
CA ILE A 61 -2.48 8.59 4.57
C ILE A 61 -2.63 9.74 5.56
N GLY A 62 -1.79 9.78 6.60
CA GLY A 62 -1.81 10.85 7.61
C GLY A 62 -1.49 12.24 7.06
N GLN A 63 -0.65 12.33 6.03
CA GLN A 63 -0.34 13.61 5.36
C GLN A 63 -1.40 14.09 4.38
N SER A 64 -2.23 13.17 3.86
CA SER A 64 -3.24 13.48 2.83
C SER A 64 -4.63 13.76 3.42
N ARG A 65 -4.74 13.75 4.76
CA ARG A 65 -5.94 14.13 5.52
C ARG A 65 -5.76 15.52 6.11
#